data_AF-A0A523NGX3-F1
#
_entry.id   AF-A0A523NGX3-F1
#
_cell.length_a   1.000
_cell.length_b   1.000
_cell.length_c   1.000
_cell.angle_alpha   90.00
_cell.angle_beta   90.00
_cell.angle_gamma   90.00
#
_symmetry.space_group_name_H-M   'P 1'
#
loop_
_entity.id
_entity.type
_entity.pdbx_description
1 polymer ?
#
loop_
_entity_poly.entity_id
_entity_poly.type
_entity_poly.pdbx_seq_one_letter_code
_entity_poly.pdbx_strand_id
1 'polypeptide(L)'
;MHVIYREVSIQDAYRILEYCRYHNVQNGGLFEVYSTPGQDIHMVIVNSCSEDEPLEKFRPLGSFSINYLAPGTLTLEEDDPHFDGADSRKYHVAAIKQVIDLLIQYARPGHTISFNDLPAISQLEKKAKRKSK
;
A
#
# COMPACT_ATOMS: atom_id res chain seq x y z
N MET A 1 -8.04 -14.48 -0.48
CA MET A 1 -7.82 -14.77 -1.92
C MET A 1 -7.24 -13.53 -2.55
N HIS A 2 -6.20 -13.62 -3.39
CA HIS A 2 -5.69 -12.45 -4.13
C HIS A 2 -6.58 -12.19 -5.34
N VAL A 3 -6.99 -10.93 -5.51
CA VAL A 3 -7.80 -10.49 -6.63
C VAL A 3 -7.01 -9.48 -7.46
N ILE A 4 -7.22 -9.52 -8.78
CA ILE A 4 -6.73 -8.47 -9.67
C ILE A 4 -7.52 -7.20 -9.35
N TYR A 5 -6.84 -6.20 -8.82
CA TYR A 5 -7.44 -4.89 -8.59
C TYR A 5 -7.45 -4.06 -9.86
N ARG A 6 -6.32 -4.03 -10.57
CA ARG A 6 -6.18 -3.23 -11.79
C ARG A 6 -5.10 -3.78 -12.72
N GLU A 7 -5.36 -3.68 -14.01
CA GLU A 7 -4.36 -3.85 -15.05
C GLU A 7 -3.77 -2.50 -15.41
N VAL A 8 -2.46 -2.46 -15.62
CA VAL A 8 -1.68 -1.27 -15.98
C VAL A 8 -0.71 -1.62 -17.10
N SER A 9 -0.22 -0.59 -17.80
CA SER A 9 0.89 -0.82 -18.73
C SER A 9 2.12 -1.33 -17.97
N ILE A 10 2.98 -2.09 -18.64
CA ILE A 10 4.24 -2.56 -18.04
C ILE A 10 5.09 -1.35 -17.60
N GLN A 11 5.07 -0.26 -18.37
CA GLN A 11 5.76 0.98 -18.03
C GLN A 11 5.23 1.60 -16.74
N ASP A 12 3.92 1.64 -16.54
CA ASP A 12 3.32 2.13 -15.29
C ASP A 12 3.65 1.19 -14.12
N ALA A 13 3.62 -0.12 -14.31
CA ALA A 13 4.02 -1.09 -13.28
C ALA A 13 5.48 -0.89 -12.83
N TYR A 14 6.40 -0.65 -13.77
CA TYR A 14 7.79 -0.33 -13.44
C TYR A 14 7.89 1.00 -12.69
N ARG A 15 7.19 2.03 -13.17
CA ARG A 15 7.19 3.35 -12.56
C ARG A 15 6.68 3.31 -11.12
N ILE A 16 5.62 2.56 -10.87
CA ILE A 16 5.06 2.34 -9.53
C ILE A 16 6.06 1.61 -8.64
N LEU A 17 6.67 0.52 -9.13
CA LEU A 17 7.65 -0.23 -8.34
C LEU A 17 8.85 0.64 -7.95
N GLU A 18 9.41 1.39 -8.89
CA GLU A 18 10.55 2.29 -8.65
C GLU A 18 10.19 3.40 -7.65
N TYR A 19 8.98 3.95 -7.75
CA TYR A 19 8.49 4.91 -6.77
C TYR A 19 8.44 4.29 -5.36
N CYS A 20 7.89 3.08 -5.22
CA CYS A 20 7.84 2.39 -3.93
C CYS A 20 9.24 2.07 -3.38
N ARG A 21 10.19 1.70 -4.26
CA ARG A 21 11.59 1.47 -3.85
C ARG A 21 12.26 2.75 -3.37
N TYR A 22 12.03 3.87 -4.05
CA TYR A 22 12.62 5.15 -3.68
C TYR A 22 12.03 5.70 -2.38
N HIS A 23 10.70 5.65 -2.23
CA HIS A 23 9.96 6.09 -1.04
C HIS A 23 9.76 4.96 -0.03
N ASN A 24 10.81 4.16 0.19
CA ASN A 24 10.77 3.08 1.16
C ASN A 24 10.91 3.60 2.61
N VAL A 25 10.61 2.74 3.58
CA VAL A 25 10.69 3.07 5.02
C VAL A 25 12.08 3.55 5.49
N GLN A 26 13.17 3.02 4.92
CA GLN A 26 14.54 3.46 5.26
C GLN A 26 14.84 4.87 4.76
N ASN A 27 14.14 5.33 3.73
CA ASN A 27 14.21 6.68 3.18
C ASN A 27 13.13 7.62 3.76
N GLY A 28 12.48 7.23 4.87
CA GLY A 28 11.41 8.02 5.48
C GLY A 28 10.07 7.98 4.73
N GLY A 29 9.91 7.03 3.80
CA GLY A 29 8.65 6.77 3.11
C GLY A 29 7.82 5.66 3.76
N LEU A 30 6.86 5.10 3.02
CA LEU A 30 5.85 4.19 3.57
C LEU A 30 5.97 2.75 3.11
N PHE A 31 6.84 2.49 2.13
CA PHE A 31 6.83 1.22 1.43
C PHE A 31 7.94 0.28 1.91
N GLU A 32 7.62 -1.00 1.99
CA GLU A 32 8.62 -2.06 1.99
C GLU A 32 8.42 -2.90 0.73
N VAL A 33 9.49 -3.07 -0.04
CA VAL A 33 9.43 -3.75 -1.33
C VAL A 33 10.21 -5.05 -1.26
N TYR A 34 9.51 -6.17 -1.41
CA TYR A 34 10.08 -7.51 -1.45
C TYR A 34 10.08 -8.00 -2.89
N SER A 35 11.26 -8.27 -3.40
CA SER A 35 11.50 -8.78 -4.75
C SER A 35 12.20 -10.12 -4.65
N THR A 36 11.69 -11.14 -5.32
CA THR A 36 12.41 -12.42 -5.45
C THR A 36 13.24 -12.38 -6.73
N PRO A 37 14.57 -12.57 -6.66
CA PRO A 37 15.42 -12.59 -7.86
C PRO A 37 14.91 -13.62 -8.88
N GLY A 38 14.79 -13.19 -10.14
CA GLY A 38 14.30 -14.04 -11.22
C GLY A 38 12.78 -14.25 -11.26
N GLN A 39 12.02 -13.54 -10.43
CA GLN A 39 10.56 -13.50 -10.54
C GLN A 39 10.06 -12.14 -11.00
N ASP A 40 8.97 -12.18 -11.78
CA ASP A 40 8.27 -11.01 -12.31
C ASP A 40 7.25 -10.43 -11.33
N ILE A 41 7.21 -10.95 -10.09
CA ILE A 41 6.24 -10.58 -9.06
C ILE A 41 6.97 -9.93 -7.89
N HIS A 42 6.50 -8.75 -7.50
CA HIS A 42 7.03 -7.95 -6.40
C HIS A 42 5.93 -7.67 -5.40
N MET A 43 6.19 -7.92 -4.12
CA MET A 43 5.26 -7.58 -3.05
C MET A 43 5.63 -6.23 -2.46
N VAL A 44 4.64 -5.36 -2.30
CA VAL A 44 4.78 -4.06 -1.65
C VAL A 44 3.91 -4.06 -0.41
N ILE A 45 4.54 -3.87 0.76
CA ILE A 45 3.84 -3.58 2.01
C ILE A 45 3.71 -2.06 2.13
N VAL A 46 2.51 -1.61 2.48
CA VAL A 46 2.21 -0.21 2.76
C VAL A 46 2.04 -0.04 4.26
N ASN A 47 2.85 0.81 4.87
CA ASN A 47 2.81 1.08 6.30
C ASN A 47 2.02 2.36 6.62
N SER A 48 1.54 2.45 7.86
CA SER A 48 0.93 3.66 8.40
C SER A 48 1.95 4.77 8.54
N CYS A 49 1.66 5.95 7.99
CA CYS A 49 2.47 7.15 8.17
C CYS A 49 2.26 7.67 9.59
N SER A 50 3.35 7.87 10.33
CA SER A 50 3.37 8.80 11.44
C SER A 50 4.68 9.57 11.33
N GLU A 51 4.59 10.86 11.00
CA GLU A 51 5.74 11.77 10.91
C GLU A 51 6.53 11.83 12.23
N ASP A 52 5.93 11.36 13.34
CA ASP A 52 6.46 11.44 14.70
C ASP A 52 6.74 10.08 15.35
N GLU A 53 6.52 8.95 14.67
CA GLU A 53 6.76 7.62 15.27
C GLU A 53 8.02 6.93 14.73
N PRO A 54 8.81 6.28 15.61
CA PRO A 54 9.94 5.47 15.18
C PRO A 54 9.47 4.32 14.29
N LEU A 55 10.34 3.88 13.38
CA LEU A 55 10.11 2.76 12.44
C LEU A 55 9.53 1.51 13.12
N GLU A 56 9.92 1.26 14.37
CA GLU A 56 9.43 0.15 15.20
C GLU A 56 7.92 0.17 15.48
N LYS A 57 7.27 1.32 15.30
CA LYS A 57 5.83 1.50 15.47
C LYS A 57 5.06 1.53 14.16
N PHE A 58 5.74 1.47 13.00
CA PHE A 58 5.06 1.38 11.72
C PHE A 58 4.20 0.14 11.72
N ARG A 59 2.90 0.32 11.50
CA ARG A 59 1.95 -0.79 11.40
C ARG A 59 1.65 -1.02 9.93
N PRO A 60 1.82 -2.26 9.43
CA PRO A 60 1.44 -2.57 8.06
C PRO A 60 -0.06 -2.33 7.91
N LEU A 61 -0.43 -1.44 6.99
CA LEU A 61 -1.81 -1.21 6.58
C LEU A 61 -2.30 -2.29 5.65
N GLY A 62 -1.40 -2.94 4.93
CA GLY A 62 -1.72 -4.00 3.99
C GLY A 62 -0.64 -4.13 2.93
N SER A 63 -0.91 -4.96 1.93
CA SER A 63 0.02 -5.20 0.84
C SER A 63 -0.71 -5.31 -0.49
N PHE A 64 0.05 -5.07 -1.55
CA PHE A 64 -0.33 -5.42 -2.91
C PHE A 64 0.88 -6.03 -3.61
N SER A 65 0.64 -6.78 -4.67
CA SER A 65 1.68 -7.32 -5.53
C SER A 65 1.61 -6.67 -6.90
N ILE A 66 2.78 -6.46 -7.49
CA ILE A 66 2.97 -6.00 -8.85
C ILE A 66 3.51 -7.18 -9.63
N ASN A 67 2.82 -7.58 -10.70
CA ASN A 67 3.25 -8.66 -11.58
C ASN A 67 3.47 -8.10 -13.00
N TYR A 68 4.62 -8.40 -13.60
CA TYR A 68 5.01 -7.91 -14.94
C TYR A 68 4.57 -8.78 -16.10
N LEU A 69 3.89 -9.91 -15.87
CA LEU A 69 3.31 -10.73 -16.94
C LEU A 69 2.32 -9.87 -17.74
N ALA A 70 2.52 -9.71 -19.06
CA ALA A 70 1.76 -8.77 -19.88
C ALA A 70 0.26 -9.13 -19.97
N PRO A 71 -0.67 -8.23 -19.58
CA PRO A 71 -0.47 -6.86 -19.08
C PRO A 71 -0.08 -6.79 -17.60
N GLY A 72 0.71 -5.79 -17.20
CA GLY A 72 1.13 -5.62 -15.81
C GLY A 72 -0.08 -5.59 -14.86
N THR A 73 -0.05 -6.39 -13.80
CA THR A 73 -1.19 -6.58 -12.89
C THR A 73 -0.86 -6.15 -11.47
N LEU A 74 -1.80 -5.41 -10.87
CA LEU A 74 -1.79 -5.05 -9.46
C LEU A 74 -2.81 -5.91 -8.73
N THR A 75 -2.35 -6.76 -7.84
CA THR A 75 -3.19 -7.68 -7.06
C THR A 75 -3.16 -7.34 -5.59
N LEU A 76 -4.27 -7.48 -4.89
CA LEU A 76 -4.35 -7.28 -3.43
C LEU A 76 -5.20 -8.36 -2.79
N GLU A 77 -5.07 -8.53 -1.48
CA GLU A 77 -5.94 -9.43 -0.73
C GLU A 77 -7.35 -8.84 -0.64
N GLU A 78 -8.36 -9.62 -1.03
CA GLU A 78 -9.76 -9.25 -0.84
C GLU A 78 -10.17 -9.48 0.62
N ASP A 79 -11.05 -8.61 1.14
CA ASP A 79 -11.67 -8.80 2.45
C ASP A 79 -12.46 -10.11 2.45
N ASP A 80 -12.09 -11.05 3.33
CA ASP A 80 -12.88 -12.26 3.55
C ASP A 80 -14.07 -11.91 4.48
N PRO A 81 -15.32 -11.99 3.99
CA PRO A 81 -16.51 -11.64 4.77
C PRO A 81 -16.79 -12.58 5.95
N HIS A 82 -16.12 -13.73 6.03
CA HIS A 82 -16.23 -14.70 7.15
C HIS A 82 -15.04 -14.63 8.10
N PHE A 83 -14.10 -13.71 7.88
CA PHE A 83 -12.93 -13.57 8.73
C PHE A 83 -13.32 -12.88 10.04
N ASP A 84 -13.25 -13.62 11.15
CA ASP A 84 -13.55 -13.16 12.52
C ASP A 84 -12.45 -12.22 13.09
N GLY A 85 -11.82 -11.43 12.22
CA GLY A 85 -10.78 -10.47 12.55
C GLY A 85 -11.36 -9.10 12.89
N ALA A 86 -10.60 -8.33 13.67
CA ALA A 86 -11.00 -6.99 14.11
C ALA A 86 -11.48 -6.08 12.96
N ASP A 87 -12.51 -5.27 13.21
CA ASP A 87 -13.10 -4.28 12.28
C ASP A 87 -12.09 -3.34 11.59
N SER A 88 -10.86 -3.25 12.10
CA SER A 88 -9.77 -2.51 11.46
C SER A 88 -9.40 -3.05 10.07
N ARG A 89 -9.59 -4.36 9.80
CA ARG A 89 -9.29 -4.97 8.48
C ARG A 89 -10.18 -4.47 7.34
N LYS A 90 -11.45 -4.15 7.61
CA LYS A 90 -12.41 -3.63 6.60
C LYS A 90 -11.97 -2.30 5.98
N TYR A 91 -11.10 -1.54 6.65
CA TYR A 91 -10.62 -0.25 6.15
C TYR A 91 -9.25 -0.36 5.46
N HIS A 92 -8.54 -1.46 5.66
CA HIS A 92 -7.21 -1.69 5.11
C HIS A 92 -7.28 -1.85 3.58
N VAL A 93 -8.20 -2.67 3.05
CA VAL A 93 -8.35 -2.85 1.59
C VAL A 93 -8.67 -1.53 0.88
N ALA A 94 -9.57 -0.72 1.45
CA ALA A 94 -9.91 0.60 0.89
C ALA A 94 -8.71 1.56 0.90
N ALA A 95 -7.90 1.55 1.98
CA ALA A 95 -6.68 2.34 2.05
C ALA A 95 -5.66 1.92 0.99
N ILE A 96 -5.44 0.62 0.81
CA ILE A 96 -4.50 0.10 -0.19
C ILE A 96 -4.97 0.44 -1.60
N LYS A 97 -6.27 0.30 -1.91
CA LYS A 97 -6.84 0.72 -3.20
C LYS A 97 -6.58 2.18 -3.50
N GLN A 98 -6.79 3.06 -2.52
CA GLN A 98 -6.54 4.49 -2.67
C GLN A 98 -5.05 4.79 -2.90
N VAL A 99 -4.15 4.11 -2.19
CA VAL A 99 -2.70 4.22 -2.40
C VAL A 99 -2.34 3.80 -3.82
N ILE A 100 -2.88 2.68 -4.30
CA ILE A 100 -2.64 2.21 -5.67
C ILE A 100 -3.13 3.25 -6.70
N ASP A 101 -4.32 3.82 -6.51
CA ASP A 101 -4.85 4.82 -7.44
C ASP A 101 -4.00 6.10 -7.48
N LEU A 102 -3.50 6.54 -6.32
CA LEU A 102 -2.56 7.66 -6.24
C LEU A 102 -1.24 7.34 -6.95
N LEU A 103 -0.71 6.13 -6.76
CA LEU A 103 0.52 5.69 -7.43
C LEU A 103 0.33 5.66 -8.95
N ILE A 104 -0.78 5.13 -9.44
CA ILE A 104 -1.08 5.11 -10.89
C ILE A 104 -1.11 6.54 -11.46
N GLN A 105 -1.75 7.47 -10.74
CA GLN A 105 -1.98 8.83 -11.23
C GLN A 105 -0.72 9.71 -11.11
N TYR A 106 -0.01 9.63 -10.00
CA TYR A 106 0.98 10.62 -9.56
C TYR A 106 2.38 10.10 -9.35
N ALA A 107 2.63 8.78 -9.36
CA ALA A 107 4.00 8.26 -9.21
C ALA A 107 4.81 8.56 -10.46
N ARG A 108 5.20 9.82 -10.67
CA ARG A 108 5.99 10.30 -11.81
C ARG A 108 7.32 10.82 -11.26
N PRO A 109 8.40 10.78 -12.05
CA PRO A 109 9.67 11.35 -11.64
C PRO A 109 9.51 12.79 -11.13
N GLY A 110 10.07 13.08 -9.96
CA GLY A 110 10.04 14.41 -9.34
C GLY A 110 8.74 14.79 -8.61
N HIS A 111 7.76 13.89 -8.49
CA HIS A 111 6.57 14.11 -7.66
C HIS A 111 6.70 13.37 -6.34
N THR A 112 6.42 14.05 -5.22
CA THR A 112 6.24 13.41 -3.92
C THR A 112 4.76 13.38 -3.60
N ILE A 113 4.19 12.18 -3.45
CA ILE A 113 2.81 11.97 -3.04
C ILE A 113 2.75 12.11 -1.51
N SER A 114 1.91 13.02 -1.02
CA SER A 114 1.54 13.06 0.39
C SER A 114 0.45 12.03 0.66
N PHE A 115 0.71 11.12 1.58
CA PHE A 115 -0.25 10.10 2.02
C PHE A 115 -0.90 10.47 3.37
N ASN A 116 -0.63 11.68 3.88
CA ASN A 116 -1.12 12.17 5.17
C ASN A 116 -2.65 12.37 5.20
N ASP A 117 -3.29 12.50 4.03
CA ASP A 117 -4.72 12.73 3.87
C ASP A 117 -5.51 11.49 3.42
N LEU A 118 -5.00 10.27 3.64
CA LEU A 118 -5.78 9.06 3.36
C LEU A 118 -6.95 8.96 4.35
N PRO A 119 -8.22 9.13 3.92
CA PRO A 119 -9.38 9.13 4.81
C PRO A 119 -9.50 7.82 5.58
N ALA A 120 -9.07 6.70 4.98
CA ALA A 120 -9.08 5.39 5.61
C ALA A 120 -8.08 5.27 6.80
N ILE A 121 -6.93 5.94 6.73
CA ILE A 121 -5.95 5.99 7.83
C ILE A 121 -6.46 6.90 8.96
N SER A 122 -6.95 8.10 8.62
CA SER A 122 -7.47 9.03 9.63
C SER A 122 -8.71 8.51 10.37
N GLN A 123 -9.52 7.63 9.75
CA GLN A 123 -10.64 6.94 10.41
C GLN A 123 -10.17 5.86 11.40
N LEU A 124 -9.08 5.15 11.11
CA LEU A 124 -8.48 4.16 12.01
C LEU A 124 -7.93 4.84 13.28
N GLU A 125 -7.22 5.96 13.13
CA GLU A 125 -6.70 6.73 14.25
C GLU A 125 -7.81 7.34 15.13
N LYS A 126 -8.87 7.88 14.50
CA LYS A 126 -10.02 8.47 15.23
C LYS A 126 -10.81 7.43 16.02
N LYS A 127 -10.92 6.17 15.56
CA LYS A 127 -11.59 5.10 16.32
C LYS A 127 -10.73 4.54 17.45
N ALA A 128 -9.41 4.43 17.27
CA ALA A 128 -8.50 4.00 18.33
C ALA A 128 -8.54 4.95 19.55
N LYS A 129 -8.58 6.28 19.31
CA LYS A 129 -8.71 7.28 20.38
C LYS A 129 -10.08 7.27 21.08
N ARG A 130 -11.13 6.72 20.47
CA ARG A 130 -12.48 6.65 21.07
C ARG A 130 -12.72 5.43 21.97
N LYS A 131 -11.92 4.36 21.85
CA LYS A 131 -12.04 3.17 22.72
C LYS A 131 -11.26 3.30 24.04
N SER A 132 -10.48 4.37 24.22
CA SER A 132 -9.64 4.59 25.40
C SER A 132 -10.23 5.60 26.40
N LYS A 133 -11.55 5.86 26.32
CA LYS A 133 -12.25 6.80 27.19
C LYS A 133 -13.46 6.15 27.84
#